data_AF-A0A099CVC7-F1
#
_entry.id   AF-A0A099CVC7-F1
#
_cell.length_a   1.000
_cell.length_b   1.000
_cell.length_c   1.000
_cell.angle_alpha   90.00
_cell.angle_beta   90.00
_cell.angle_gamma   90.00
#
_symmetry.space_group_name_H-M   'P 1'
#
loop_
_entity.id
_entity.type
_entity.pdbx_description
1 polymer ?
#
loop_
_entity_poly.entity_id
_entity_poly.type
_entity_poly.pdbx_seq_one_letter_code
_entity_poly.pdbx_strand_id
1 'polypeptide(L)'
;MPPSNPEILLALRSPDSGWLGVLATVLDEANQDPRFDAAQRDILRQLLNQERMPREIGDAARHRAAVFETEIIRDCQAAKEAAVRPTAPERPKLTLVGKLAS
;
A
#
# COMPACT_ATOMS: atom_id res chain seq x y z
N MET A 1 -4.69 24.18 -10.66
CA MET A 1 -4.41 22.81 -11.12
C MET A 1 -3.86 22.89 -12.52
N PRO A 2 -2.72 22.27 -12.85
CA PRO A 2 -2.37 22.11 -14.25
C PRO A 2 -3.50 21.31 -14.93
N PRO A 3 -3.88 21.67 -16.17
CA PRO A 3 -4.95 20.99 -16.87
C PRO A 3 -4.63 19.51 -16.97
N SER A 4 -5.62 18.65 -16.69
CA SER A 4 -5.54 17.22 -16.97
C SER A 4 -5.14 17.04 -18.42
N ASN A 5 -3.95 16.51 -18.68
CA ASN A 5 -3.49 16.29 -20.04
C ASN A 5 -4.39 15.21 -20.67
N PRO A 6 -5.24 15.55 -21.66
CA PRO A 6 -6.19 14.61 -22.26
C PRO A 6 -5.49 13.38 -22.86
N GLU A 7 -4.22 13.51 -23.22
CA GLU A 7 -3.38 12.41 -23.71
C GLU A 7 -3.08 11.37 -22.61
N ILE A 8 -2.88 11.79 -21.36
CA ILE A 8 -2.64 10.86 -20.23
C ILE A 8 -3.92 10.09 -19.92
N LEU A 9 -5.06 10.77 -19.93
CA LEU A 9 -6.36 10.12 -19.74
C LEU A 9 -6.67 9.13 -20.86
N LEU A 10 -6.24 9.42 -22.10
CA LEU A 10 -6.35 8.48 -23.21
C LEU A 10 -5.39 7.30 -23.05
N ALA A 11 -4.14 7.54 -22.66
CA ALA A 11 -3.14 6.49 -22.43
C ALA A 11 -3.58 5.50 -21.35
N LEU A 12 -4.17 5.99 -20.25
CA LEU A 12 -4.71 5.16 -19.17
C LEU A 12 -5.92 4.29 -19.57
N ARG A 13 -6.53 4.54 -20.73
CA ARG A 13 -7.61 3.69 -21.27
C ARG A 13 -7.07 2.47 -22.02
N SER A 14 -5.77 2.46 -22.32
CA SER A 14 -5.14 1.29 -22.94
C SER A 14 -5.06 0.13 -21.94
N PRO A 15 -5.43 -1.10 -22.32
CA PRO A 15 -5.32 -2.26 -21.44
C PRO A 15 -3.87 -2.54 -20.99
N ASP A 16 -2.88 -2.12 -21.78
CA ASP A 16 -1.45 -2.31 -21.48
C ASP A 16 -0.88 -1.19 -20.58
N SER A 17 -1.68 -0.20 -20.20
CA SER A 17 -1.25 0.96 -19.42
C SER A 17 -1.22 0.74 -17.90
N GLY A 18 -1.33 -0.51 -17.43
CA GLY A 18 -1.40 -0.83 -16.00
C GLY A 18 -0.27 -0.20 -15.18
N TRP A 19 0.97 -0.25 -15.69
CA TRP A 19 2.13 0.38 -15.03
C TRP A 19 2.04 1.91 -14.97
N LEU A 20 1.49 2.55 -16.00
CA LEU A 20 1.28 4.00 -16.01
C LEU A 20 0.25 4.41 -14.95
N GLY A 21 -0.82 3.63 -14.79
CA GLY A 21 -1.81 3.82 -13.74
C GLY A 21 -1.21 3.71 -12.34
N VAL A 22 -0.45 2.64 -12.09
CA VAL A 22 0.24 2.43 -10.81
C VAL A 22 1.21 3.58 -10.50
N LEU A 23 2.01 4.01 -11.47
CA LEU A 23 2.95 5.13 -11.29
C LEU A 23 2.22 6.44 -10.99
N ALA A 24 1.12 6.73 -11.69
CA ALA A 24 0.32 7.93 -11.42
C ALA A 24 -0.22 7.94 -9.99
N THR A 25 -0.72 6.80 -9.50
CA THR A 25 -1.20 6.66 -8.12
C THR A 25 -0.08 6.84 -7.10
N VAL A 26 1.05 6.13 -7.26
CA VAL A 26 2.17 6.18 -6.31
C VAL A 26 2.78 7.59 -6.23
N LEU A 27 2.87 8.31 -7.36
CA LEU A 27 3.38 9.67 -7.38
C LEU A 27 2.45 10.66 -6.68
N ASP A 28 1.14 10.50 -6.84
CA ASP A 28 0.15 11.31 -6.13
C ASP A 28 0.22 11.06 -4.61
N GLU A 29 0.28 9.79 -4.20
CA GLU A 29 0.44 9.40 -2.79
C GLU A 29 1.74 9.94 -2.18
N ALA A 30 2.87 9.79 -2.88
CA ALA A 30 4.15 10.32 -2.43
C ALA A 30 4.12 11.85 -2.28
N ASN A 31 3.42 12.55 -3.18
CA ASN A 31 3.22 13.99 -3.08
C ASN A 31 2.24 14.38 -1.95
N GLN A 32 1.46 13.46 -1.41
CA GLN A 32 0.58 13.73 -0.27
C GLN A 32 1.17 13.23 1.06
N ASP A 33 2.26 12.46 1.04
CA ASP A 33 2.86 11.89 2.25
C ASP A 33 3.33 13.00 3.22
N PRO A 34 2.79 13.06 4.44
CA PRO A 34 3.18 14.06 5.44
C PRO A 34 4.60 13.84 5.98
N ARG A 35 5.17 12.66 5.78
CA ARG A 35 6.56 12.35 6.16
C ARG A 35 7.57 12.99 5.20
N PHE A 36 7.13 13.38 4.01
CA PHE A 36 7.99 14.01 3.01
C PHE A 36 8.15 15.50 3.29
N ASP A 37 9.36 15.89 3.66
CA ASP A 37 9.71 17.30 3.82
C ASP A 37 9.91 18.02 2.46
N ALA A 38 10.15 19.33 2.53
CA ALA A 38 10.32 20.16 1.32
C ALA A 38 11.52 19.72 0.46
N ALA A 39 12.61 19.24 1.07
CA ALA A 39 13.80 18.79 0.35
C ALA A 39 13.54 17.45 -0.35
N GLN A 40 12.87 16.52 0.33
CA GLN A 40 12.50 15.22 -0.24
C GLN A 40 11.51 15.37 -1.41
N ARG A 41 10.57 16.31 -1.32
CA ARG A 41 9.66 16.65 -2.42
C ARG A 41 10.39 17.26 -3.60
N ASP A 42 11.44 18.05 -3.35
CA ASP A 42 12.25 18.62 -4.41
C ASP A 42 13.08 17.54 -5.12
N ILE A 43 13.66 16.60 -4.37
CA ILE A 43 14.34 15.43 -4.92
C ILE A 43 13.38 14.64 -5.83
N LEU A 44 12.14 14.38 -5.40
CA LEU A 44 11.15 13.68 -6.22
C LEU A 44 10.90 14.40 -7.55
N ARG A 45 10.76 15.73 -7.53
CA ARG A 45 10.59 16.54 -8.76
C ARG A 45 11.81 16.47 -9.66
N GLN A 46 13.00 16.55 -9.09
CA GLN A 46 14.24 16.43 -9.86
C GLN A 46 14.34 15.06 -10.55
N LEU A 47 14.01 13.98 -9.85
CA LEU A 47 14.00 12.62 -10.41
C LEU A 47 12.99 12.47 -11.55
N LEU A 48 11.82 13.09 -11.45
CA LEU A 48 10.79 13.07 -12.51
C LEU A 48 11.18 13.88 -13.75
N ASN A 49 12.04 14.89 -13.59
CA ASN A 49 12.53 15.72 -14.70
C ASN A 49 13.74 15.10 -15.42
N GLN A 50 14.29 14.00 -14.91
CA GLN A 50 15.41 13.31 -15.54
C GLN A 50 14.91 12.32 -16.60
N GLU A 51 15.55 12.31 -17.77
CA GLU A 51 15.26 11.33 -18.82
C GLU A 51 15.64 9.89 -18.40
N ARG A 52 16.62 9.76 -17.50
CA ARG A 52 17.08 8.46 -17.02
C ARG A 52 17.53 8.52 -15.56
N MET A 53 16.99 7.59 -14.77
CA MET A 53 17.39 7.40 -13.38
C MET A 53 18.88 7.01 -13.28
N PRO A 54 19.69 7.71 -12.46
CA PRO A 54 21.05 7.29 -12.17
C PRO A 54 21.09 5.86 -11.64
N ARG A 55 22.03 5.06 -12.14
CA ARG A 55 22.08 3.62 -11.83
C ARG A 55 22.14 3.35 -10.33
N GLU A 56 22.95 4.10 -9.61
CA GLU A 56 23.15 3.93 -8.15
C GLU A 56 21.85 4.12 -7.38
N ILE A 57 21.04 5.10 -7.78
CA ILE A 57 19.72 5.36 -7.18
C ILE A 57 18.78 4.21 -7.52
N GLY A 58 18.78 3.75 -8.78
CA GLY A 58 17.97 2.61 -9.21
C GLY A 58 18.32 1.32 -8.44
N ASP A 59 19.60 1.04 -8.25
CA ASP A 59 20.07 -0.13 -7.51
C ASP A 59 19.70 -0.04 -6.01
N ALA A 60 19.86 1.14 -5.40
CA ALA A 60 19.43 1.37 -4.02
C ALA A 60 17.91 1.26 -3.83
N ALA A 61 17.12 1.78 -4.78
CA ALA A 61 15.67 1.70 -4.76
C ALA A 61 15.18 0.24 -4.87
N ARG A 62 15.77 -0.55 -5.79
CA ARG A 62 15.48 -1.98 -5.95
C ARG A 62 15.82 -2.78 -4.69
N HIS A 63 16.98 -2.51 -4.10
CA HIS A 63 17.37 -3.17 -2.86
C HIS A 63 16.35 -2.89 -1.73
N ARG A 64 15.96 -1.63 -1.56
CA ARG A 64 14.96 -1.26 -0.55
C ARG A 64 13.58 -1.83 -0.84
N ALA A 65 13.15 -1.88 -2.10
CA ALA A 65 11.90 -2.53 -2.48
C ALA A 65 11.90 -4.02 -2.12
N ALA A 66 13.00 -4.73 -2.39
CA ALA A 66 13.12 -6.15 -2.03
C ALA A 66 13.09 -6.39 -0.51
N VAL A 67 13.72 -5.51 0.27
CA VAL A 67 13.64 -5.56 1.75
C VAL A 67 12.22 -5.31 2.21
N PHE A 68 11.55 -4.29 1.68
CA PHE A 68 10.17 -3.94 2.03
C PHE A 68 9.17 -5.06 1.68
N GLU A 69 9.29 -5.67 0.51
CA GLU A 69 8.48 -6.84 0.13
C GLU A 69 8.65 -7.99 1.13
N THR A 70 9.89 -8.23 1.56
CA THR A 70 10.21 -9.25 2.56
C THR A 70 9.53 -8.94 3.91
N GLU A 71 9.54 -7.67 4.32
CA GLU A 71 8.87 -7.22 5.55
C GLU A 71 7.35 -7.35 5.47
N ILE A 72 6.72 -6.93 4.37
CA ILE A 72 5.27 -7.13 4.16
C ILE A 72 4.90 -8.60 4.24
N ILE A 73 5.66 -9.48 3.57
CA ILE A 73 5.40 -10.92 3.60
C ILE A 73 5.47 -11.45 5.02
N ARG A 74 6.50 -11.04 5.78
CA ARG A 74 6.65 -11.42 7.19
C ARG A 74 5.49 -10.93 8.04
N ASP A 75 5.08 -9.68 7.92
CA ASP A 75 3.97 -9.10 8.68
C ASP A 75 2.65 -9.78 8.34
N CYS A 76 2.42 -10.08 7.07
CA CYS A 76 1.26 -10.83 6.61
C CYS A 76 1.23 -12.26 7.17
N GLN A 77 2.39 -12.93 7.27
CA GLN A 77 2.50 -14.25 7.89
C GLN A 77 2.22 -14.18 9.41
N ALA A 78 2.81 -13.21 10.11
CA ALA A 78 2.57 -13.00 11.53
C ALA A 78 1.09 -12.70 11.83
N ALA A 79 0.42 -11.91 10.99
CA ALA A 79 -1.01 -11.63 11.12
C ALA A 79 -1.87 -12.89 10.92
N LYS A 80 -1.51 -13.76 9.97
CA LYS A 80 -2.19 -15.05 9.76
C LYS A 80 -2.02 -15.98 10.96
N GLU A 81 -0.81 -16.07 11.53
CA GLU A 81 -0.54 -16.90 12.71
C GLU A 81 -1.28 -16.39 13.96
N ALA A 82 -1.36 -15.07 14.14
CA ALA A 82 -2.14 -14.46 15.21
C ALA A 82 -3.65 -14.77 15.07
N ALA A 83 -4.19 -14.77 13.86
CA ALA A 83 -5.58 -15.12 13.59
C ALA A 83 -5.91 -16.61 13.79
N VAL A 84 -4.92 -17.51 13.72
CA VAL A 84 -5.09 -18.95 13.92
C VAL A 84 -5.12 -19.34 15.40
N ARG A 85 -4.63 -18.49 16.33
CA ARG A 85 -4.75 -18.75 17.77
C ARG A 85 -6.22 -18.58 18.19
N PRO A 86 -6.92 -19.65 18.63
CA PRO A 86 -8.30 -19.52 19.06
C PRO A 86 -8.35 -18.82 20.41
N THR A 87 -8.74 -17.55 20.44
CA THR A 87 -9.32 -16.93 21.64
C THR A 87 -10.78 -17.38 21.72
N ALA A 88 -11.02 -18.61 22.15
CA ALA A 88 -12.38 -19.05 22.42
C ALA A 88 -12.90 -18.31 23.66
N PRO A 89 -13.93 -17.45 23.57
CA PRO A 89 -14.61 -16.98 24.77
C PRO A 89 -15.32 -18.19 25.41
N GLU A 90 -15.11 -18.37 26.71
CA GLU A 90 -15.76 -19.40 27.50
C GLU A 90 -17.28 -19.18 27.41
N ARG A 91 -17.98 -20.04 26.65
CA ARG A 91 -19.43 -19.88 26.41
C ARG A 91 -20.16 -20.00 27.75
N PRO A 92 -20.86 -18.96 28.22
CA PRO A 92 -21.63 -19.07 29.45
C PRO A 92 -22.74 -20.12 29.25
N LYS A 93 -22.79 -21.11 30.16
CA LYS A 93 -23.84 -22.12 30.18
C LYS A 93 -25.16 -21.45 30.58
N LEU A 94 -26.05 -21.25 29.64
CA LEU A 94 -27.43 -20.83 29.91
C LEU A 94 -28.24 -22.04 30.38
N THR A 95 -28.65 -22.03 31.65
CA THR A 95 -29.56 -23.01 32.22
C THR A 95 -31.00 -22.53 32.05
N LEU A 96 -31.82 -23.26 31.31
CA LEU A 96 -33.24 -22.97 31.11
C LEU A 96 -34.02 -23.34 32.40
N VAL A 97 -34.60 -22.35 33.10
CA VAL A 97 -35.49 -22.59 34.24
C VAL A 97 -36.94 -22.56 33.77
N GLY A 98 -37.51 -23.72 33.48
CA GLY A 98 -38.94 -23.87 33.20
C GLY A 98 -39.75 -24.01 34.49
N LYS A 99 -40.68 -23.08 34.74
CA LYS A 99 -41.77 -23.27 35.73
C LYS A 99 -42.80 -24.22 35.12
N LEU A 100 -43.04 -25.37 35.74
CA LEU A 100 -44.32 -26.07 35.57
C LEU A 100 -45.38 -25.24 36.29
N ALA A 101 -46.31 -24.66 35.53
CA ALA A 101 -47.56 -24.17 36.06
C ALA A 101 -48.51 -25.36 36.14
N SER A 102 -48.90 -25.71 37.37
CA SER A 102 -49.98 -26.64 37.69
C SER A 102 -51.34 -25.97 37.52
#